data_AF-A0A401TGX9-F1
#
_entry.id   AF-A0A401TGX9-F1
#
_cell.length_a   1.000
_cell.length_b   1.000
_cell.length_c   1.000
_cell.angle_alpha   90.00
_cell.angle_beta   90.00
_cell.angle_gamma   90.00
#
_symmetry.space_group_name_H-M   'P 1'
#
loop_
_entity.id
_entity.type
_entity.pdbx_description
1 polymer ?
#
loop_
_entity_poly.entity_id
_entity_poly.type
_entity_poly.pdbx_seq_one_letter_code
_entity_poly.pdbx_strand_id
1 'polypeptide(L)'
;MFMICIPPPNVTGSLHLGHALTNAIQDSLTRWHRMRGETTLWNPGCDHAGIATQVVVEKRLWRQSRQTRHDLGRQNFIQEVWKWKNE
;
A
#
# COMPACT_ATOMS: atom_id res chain seq x y z
N MET A 1 5.14 16.70 -21.82
CA MET A 1 4.71 15.44 -21.18
C MET A 1 4.93 15.61 -19.71
N PHE A 2 3.88 15.53 -18.90
CA PHE A 2 3.95 15.63 -17.45
C PHE A 2 3.79 14.23 -16.84
N MET A 3 4.73 13.81 -16.00
CA MET A 3 4.74 12.49 -15.39
C MET A 3 4.94 12.63 -13.88
N ILE A 4 4.13 11.91 -13.11
CA ILE A 4 4.27 11.82 -11.66
C ILE A 4 3.95 10.41 -11.18
N CYS A 5 4.78 9.87 -10.29
CA CYS A 5 4.52 8.61 -9.61
C CYS A 5 3.71 8.88 -8.35
N ILE A 6 2.65 8.10 -8.12
CA ILE A 6 1.99 8.06 -6.82
C ILE A 6 3.00 7.47 -5.82
N PRO A 7 3.29 8.13 -4.70
CA PRO A 7 4.03 7.51 -3.61
C PRO A 7 3.24 6.28 -3.18
N PRO A 8 3.76 5.06 -3.42
CA PRO A 8 2.96 3.86 -3.30
C PRO A 8 2.55 3.69 -1.82
N PRO A 9 1.26 3.64 -1.47
CA PRO A 9 0.86 3.38 -0.11
C PRO A 9 1.31 1.99 0.32
N ASN A 10 1.69 1.87 1.59
CA ASN A 10 2.07 0.60 2.20
C ASN A 10 0.85 -0.32 2.28
N VAL A 11 1.02 -1.62 1.98
CA VAL A 11 -0.05 -2.63 2.16
C VAL A 11 -0.24 -3.02 3.63
N THR A 12 -0.22 -2.04 4.53
CA THR A 12 -0.28 -2.25 6.00
C THR A 12 -1.64 -1.92 6.60
N GLY A 13 -2.63 -1.51 5.80
CA GLY A 13 -4.00 -1.23 6.24
C GLY A 13 -4.66 -0.06 5.49
N SER A 14 -5.71 0.49 6.10
CA SER A 14 -6.54 1.54 5.50
C SER A 14 -5.78 2.85 5.27
N LEU A 15 -6.13 3.52 4.16
CA LEU A 15 -5.69 4.88 3.89
C LEU A 15 -6.27 5.86 4.91
N HIS A 16 -5.58 6.97 5.12
CA HIS A 16 -5.95 8.05 6.05
C HIS A 16 -5.88 9.42 5.39
N LEU A 17 -6.33 10.48 6.06
CA LEU A 17 -6.41 11.84 5.51
C LEU A 17 -5.10 12.35 4.88
N GLY A 18 -3.94 12.04 5.45
CA GLY A 18 -2.64 12.33 4.82
C GLY A 18 -2.49 11.75 3.39
N HIS A 19 -2.97 10.53 3.14
CA HIS A 19 -2.97 9.95 1.79
C HIS A 19 -3.92 10.69 0.85
N ALA A 20 -5.09 11.10 1.37
CA ALA A 20 -6.06 11.88 0.60
C ALA A 20 -5.50 13.23 0.18
N LEU A 21 -4.82 13.94 1.09
CA LEU A 21 -4.18 15.23 0.81
C LEU A 21 -3.13 15.11 -0.31
N THR A 22 -2.22 14.14 -0.19
CA THR A 22 -1.17 13.93 -1.20
C THR A 22 -1.78 13.61 -2.57
N ASN A 23 -2.77 12.71 -2.63
CA ASN A 23 -3.44 12.36 -3.89
C ASN A 23 -4.22 13.55 -4.48
N ALA A 24 -4.89 14.36 -3.66
CA ALA A 24 -5.64 15.52 -4.14
C ALA A 24 -4.73 16.55 -4.82
N ILE A 25 -3.53 16.79 -4.28
CA ILE A 25 -2.52 17.67 -4.89
C ILE A 25 -2.03 17.11 -6.22
N GLN A 26 -1.66 15.82 -6.26
CA GLN A 26 -1.15 15.18 -7.47
C GLN A 26 -2.21 15.08 -8.58
N ASP A 27 -3.46 14.76 -8.22
CA ASP A 27 -4.60 14.73 -9.14
C ASP A 27 -4.85 16.12 -9.73
N SER A 28 -4.83 17.17 -8.91
CA SER A 28 -5.02 18.55 -9.35
C SER A 28 -3.96 18.99 -10.36
N LEU A 29 -2.68 18.70 -10.11
CA LEU A 29 -1.58 19.00 -11.04
C LEU A 29 -1.71 18.21 -12.34
N THR A 30 -2.01 16.90 -12.24
CA THR A 30 -2.19 16.03 -13.41
C THR A 30 -3.33 16.53 -14.29
N ARG A 31 -4.47 16.90 -13.70
CA ARG A 31 -5.61 17.48 -14.42
C ARG A 31 -5.25 18.80 -15.09
N TRP A 32 -4.57 19.69 -14.37
CA TRP A 32 -4.16 20.98 -14.91
C TRP A 32 -3.24 20.84 -16.13
N HIS A 33 -2.23 19.98 -16.07
CA HIS A 33 -1.34 19.72 -17.21
C HIS A 33 -2.09 19.05 -18.37
N ARG A 34 -3.02 18.13 -18.09
CA ARG A 34 -3.87 17.51 -19.12
C ARG A 34 -4.75 18.55 -19.83
N MET A 35 -5.34 19.49 -19.09
CA MET A 35 -6.15 20.57 -19.65
C MET A 35 -5.34 21.56 -20.49
N ARG A 36 -4.03 21.67 -20.25
CA ARG A 36 -3.09 22.47 -21.07
C ARG A 36 -2.63 21.77 -22.35
N GLY A 37 -3.17 20.58 -22.65
CA GLY A 37 -2.83 19.81 -23.86
C GLY A 37 -1.59 18.93 -23.71
N GLU A 38 -1.05 18.77 -22.50
CA GLU A 38 0.10 17.91 -22.29
C GLU A 38 -0.31 16.43 -22.17
N THR A 39 0.47 15.52 -22.76
CA THR A 39 0.41 14.09 -22.42
C THR A 39 0.77 13.91 -20.95
N THR A 40 -0.11 13.27 -20.18
CA THR A 40 0.05 13.10 -18.73
C THR A 40 0.08 11.62 -18.33
N LEU A 41 1.02 11.25 -17.45
CA LEU A 41 1.06 9.93 -16.82
C LEU A 41 1.14 10.09 -15.29
N TRP A 42 0.09 9.65 -14.62
CA TRP A 42 0.04 9.52 -13.16
C TRP A 42 0.12 8.03 -12.82
N ASN A 43 1.31 7.55 -12.49
CA ASN A 43 1.58 6.11 -12.38
C ASN A 43 1.25 5.59 -10.97
N PRO A 44 0.27 4.68 -10.82
CA PRO A 44 -0.08 4.10 -9.53
C PRO A 44 0.84 2.94 -9.13
N GLY A 45 0.86 2.61 -7.84
CA GLY A 45 1.55 1.45 -7.30
C GLY A 45 1.23 1.25 -5.82
N CYS A 46 1.59 0.09 -5.26
CA CYS A 46 1.49 -0.22 -3.83
C CYS A 46 2.84 -0.76 -3.33
N ASP A 47 3.22 -0.41 -2.10
CA ASP A 47 4.47 -0.84 -1.50
C ASP A 47 4.21 -2.03 -0.57
N HIS A 48 4.85 -3.16 -0.87
CA HIS A 48 4.86 -4.36 -0.02
C HIS A 48 5.24 -4.09 1.44
N ALA A 49 5.96 -3.01 1.73
CA ALA A 49 6.23 -2.52 3.07
C ALA A 49 6.79 -3.60 4.03
N GLY A 50 7.72 -4.43 3.52
CA GLY A 50 8.21 -5.69 4.12
C GLY A 50 8.02 -5.87 5.63
N ILE A 51 8.85 -5.21 6.44
CA ILE A 51 8.82 -5.36 7.91
C ILE A 51 7.50 -4.85 8.51
N ALA A 52 6.97 -3.75 7.99
CA ALA A 52 5.72 -3.19 8.50
C ALA A 52 4.54 -4.14 8.26
N THR A 53 4.47 -4.75 7.07
CA THR A 53 3.47 -5.77 6.73
C THR A 53 3.63 -7.01 7.61
N GLN A 54 4.86 -7.48 7.83
CA GLN A 54 5.14 -8.59 8.74
C GLN A 54 4.60 -8.33 10.15
N VAL A 55 4.88 -7.14 10.71
CA VAL A 55 4.44 -6.77 12.07
C VAL A 55 2.92 -6.71 12.17
N VAL A 56 2.23 -6.21 11.14
CA VAL A 56 0.76 -6.16 11.13
C VAL A 56 0.16 -7.57 11.09
N VAL A 57 0.68 -8.45 10.23
CA VAL A 57 0.23 -9.85 10.12
C VAL A 57 0.52 -10.62 11.41
N GLU A 58 1.68 -10.46 12.02
CA GLU A 58 2.00 -11.08 13.32
C GLU A 58 1.04 -10.62 14.43
N LYS A 59 0.74 -9.31 14.51
CA LYS A 59 -0.24 -8.79 15.47
C LYS A 59 -1.65 -9.34 15.24
N ARG A 60 -2.04 -9.54 13.99
CA ARG A 60 -3.33 -10.17 13.63
C ARG A 60 -3.38 -11.63 14.06
N LEU A 61 -2.35 -12.41 13.73
CA LEU A 61 -2.25 -13.82 14.11
C LEU A 61 -2.35 -14.01 15.62
N TRP A 62 -1.63 -13.18 16.37
CA TRP A 62 -1.70 -13.22 17.82
C TRP A 62 -3.12 -12.92 18.36
N ARG A 63 -3.81 -11.94 17.78
CA ARG A 63 -5.18 -11.57 18.17
C ARG A 63 -6.21 -12.66 17.83
N GLN A 64 -6.05 -13.36 16.71
CA GLN A 64 -7.03 -14.31 16.20
C GLN A 64 -6.85 -15.71 16.77
N SER A 65 -5.60 -16.21 16.86
CA SER A 65 -5.32 -17.59 17.24
C SER A 65 -4.29 -17.74 18.36
N ARG A 66 -3.76 -16.63 18.91
CA ARG A 66 -2.62 -16.63 19.87
C ARG A 66 -1.40 -17.42 19.37
N GLN A 67 -1.22 -17.45 18.05
CA GLN A 67 -0.06 -18.07 17.40
C GLN A 67 0.93 -16.99 16.98
N THR A 68 2.21 -17.37 16.99
CA THR A 68 3.31 -16.57 16.47
C THR A 68 3.72 -17.05 15.08
N ARG A 69 4.50 -16.24 14.35
CA ARG A 69 5.09 -16.66 13.07
C ARG A 69 5.99 -17.91 13.19
N HIS A 70 6.52 -18.17 14.38
CA HIS A 70 7.37 -19.33 14.64
C HIS A 70 6.55 -20.61 14.74
N ASP A 71 5.33 -20.52 15.29
CA ASP A 71 4.41 -21.66 15.41
C ASP A 71 3.89 -22.10 14.04
N LEU A 72 3.69 -21.15 13.12
CA LEU A 72 3.24 -21.44 11.76
C LEU A 72 4.35 -21.96 10.83
N GLY A 73 5.59 -21.55 11.08
CA GLY A 73 6.70 -21.76 10.15
C GLY A 73 6.62 -20.85 8.91
N ARG A 74 7.74 -20.75 8.18
CA ARG A 74 7.94 -19.76 7.10
C ARG A 74 6.91 -19.87 5.96
N GLN A 75 6.63 -21.07 5.47
CA GLN A 75 5.75 -21.27 4.31
C GLN A 75 4.32 -20.83 4.61
N ASN A 76 3.76 -21.27 5.74
CA ASN A 76 2.41 -20.90 6.15
C ASN A 76 2.32 -19.40 6.48
N PHE A 77 3.33 -18.84 7.13
CA PHE A 77 3.36 -17.40 7.40
C PHE A 77 3.37 -16.56 6.11
N ILE A 78 4.13 -16.98 5.07
CA ILE A 78 4.12 -16.30 3.77
C ILE A 78 2.72 -16.35 3.14
N GLN A 79 1.98 -17.46 3.26
CA GLN A 79 0.61 -17.54 2.78
C GLN A 79 -0.31 -16.54 3.50
N GLU A 80 -0.17 -16.39 4.81
CA GLU A 80 -0.94 -15.40 5.57
C GLU A 80 -0.61 -13.96 5.17
N VAL A 81 0.66 -13.66 4.86
CA VAL A 81 1.07 -12.35 4.31
C VAL A 81 0.45 -12.10 2.94
N TRP A 82 0.37 -13.11 2.07
CA TRP A 82 -0.30 -12.99 0.78
C TRP A 82 -1.81 -12.81 0.89
N LYS A 83 -2.45 -13.50 1.84
CA LYS A 83 -3.87 -13.27 2.16
C LYS A 83 -4.10 -11.83 2.58
N TRP A 84 -3.27 -11.32 3.50
CA TRP A 84 -3.32 -9.93 3.94
C TRP A 84 -3.15 -8.93 2.79
N LYS A 85 -2.21 -9.19 1.87
CA LYS A 85 -1.98 -8.31 0.71
C LYS A 85 -3.18 -8.22 -0.24
N ASN A 86 -3.99 -9.27 -0.31
CA ASN A 86 -5.14 -9.37 -1.22
C ASN A 86 -6.47 -8.96 -0.57
N GLU A 87 -6.47 -8.65 0.73
CA GLU A 87 -7.59 -8.01 1.43
C GLU A 87 -7.60 -6.50 1.17
#